data_AF-A0A3L6RWF4-F1
#
_entry.id   AF-A0A3L6RWF4-F1
#
_cell.length_a   1.000
_cell.length_b   1.000
_cell.length_c   1.000
_cell.angle_alpha   90.00
_cell.angle_beta   90.00
_cell.angle_gamma   90.00
#
_symmetry.space_group_name_H-M   'P 1'
#
loop_
_entity.id
_entity.type
_entity.pdbx_description
1 polymer ?
#
loop_
_entity_poly.entity_id
_entity_poly.type
_entity_poly.pdbx_seq_one_letter_code
_entity_poly.pdbx_strand_id
1 'polypeptide(L)'
;MAVARFYSGQEYSTWEMFSELSKAWGRKESIPVRELGDNRFLITFDSEKLWKKVLNGGPWKHKKDAVIFAPYDGVQRLSEKHDDTAW
;
A
#
# COMPACT_ATOMS: atom_id res chain seq x y z
N MET A 1 9.35 -5.85 -3.93
CA MET A 1 8.43 -5.29 -2.91
C MET A 1 7.32 -4.53 -3.63
N ALA A 2 6.37 -3.93 -2.92
CA ALA A 2 5.47 -2.93 -3.53
C ALA A 2 5.27 -1.74 -2.61
N VAL A 3 4.98 -0.59 -3.22
CA VAL A 3 4.51 0.60 -2.51
C VAL A 3 3.02 0.74 -2.76
N ALA A 4 2.25 0.93 -1.70
CA ALA A 4 0.84 1.29 -1.81
C ALA A 4 0.63 2.76 -1.48
N ARG A 5 -0.38 3.36 -2.10
CA ARG A 5 -0.92 4.64 -1.68
C ARG A 5 -2.44 4.53 -1.52
N PHE A 6 -2.93 4.98 -0.37
CA PHE A 6 -4.36 5.09 -0.10
C PHE A 6 -4.83 6.51 -0.42
N TYR A 7 -5.76 6.61 -1.38
CA TYR A 7 -6.30 7.88 -1.84
C TYR A 7 -7.61 8.17 -1.11
N SER A 8 -7.49 8.62 0.14
CA SER A 8 -8.60 9.05 0.97
C SER A 8 -8.18 10.24 1.86
N GLY A 9 -9.15 11.09 2.17
CA GLY A 9 -9.03 12.12 3.21
C GLY A 9 -9.65 11.71 4.55
N GLN A 10 -10.15 10.47 4.66
CA GLN A 10 -10.78 9.97 5.88
C GLN A 10 -9.75 9.46 6.87
N GLU A 11 -10.11 9.46 8.15
CA GLU A 11 -9.37 8.72 9.17
C GLU A 11 -9.53 7.22 8.93
N TYR A 12 -8.42 6.49 8.96
CA TYR A 12 -8.39 5.05 8.77
C TYR A 12 -7.43 4.38 9.74
N SER A 13 -7.67 3.10 10.01
CA SER A 13 -6.74 2.25 10.72
C SER A 13 -5.95 1.43 9.69
N THR A 14 -4.63 1.61 9.67
CA THR A 14 -3.73 0.83 8.82
C THR A 14 -3.93 -0.67 9.05
N TRP A 15 -4.13 -1.09 10.30
CA TRP A 15 -4.43 -2.49 10.62
C TRP A 15 -5.72 -2.99 9.98
N GLU A 16 -6.82 -2.25 10.11
CA GLU A 16 -8.12 -2.66 9.54
C GLU A 16 -8.08 -2.71 8.01
N MET A 17 -7.49 -1.70 7.38
CA MET A 17 -7.34 -1.64 5.93
C MET A 17 -6.57 -2.84 5.40
N PHE A 18 -5.38 -3.11 5.95
CA PHE A 18 -4.57 -4.24 5.46
C PHE A 18 -5.11 -5.60 5.88
N SER A 19 -5.90 -5.70 6.96
CA SER A 19 -6.66 -6.90 7.30
C SER A 19 -7.75 -7.20 6.26
N GLU A 20 -8.52 -6.18 5.85
CA GLU A 20 -9.52 -6.29 4.79
C GLU A 20 -8.89 -6.69 3.44
N LEU A 21 -7.81 -6.00 3.05
CA LEU A 21 -7.07 -6.31 1.83
C LEU A 21 -6.45 -7.71 1.85
N SER A 22 -5.87 -8.13 2.98
CA SER A 22 -5.30 -9.48 3.13
C SER A 22 -6.35 -10.57 2.92
N LYS A 23 -7.58 -10.36 3.41
CA LYS A 23 -8.71 -11.27 3.15
C LYS A 23 -9.07 -11.32 1.67
N ALA A 24 -9.12 -10.17 0.98
CA ALA A 24 -9.37 -10.11 -0.46
C ALA A 24 -8.30 -10.85 -1.27
N TRP A 25 -7.06 -10.86 -0.78
CA TRP A 25 -5.96 -11.62 -1.38
C TRP A 25 -5.99 -13.11 -1.03
N GLY A 26 -6.87 -13.54 -0.12
CA GLY A 26 -7.02 -14.94 0.31
C GLY A 26 -6.06 -15.34 1.42
N ARG A 27 -5.53 -14.39 2.19
CA ARG A 27 -4.70 -14.66 3.37
C ARG A 27 -5.54 -14.66 4.65
N LYS A 28 -5.18 -15.53 5.58
CA LYS A 28 -5.73 -15.54 6.94
C LYS A 28 -5.05 -14.51 7.83
N GLU A 29 -3.77 -14.25 7.58
CA GLU A 29 -2.93 -13.34 8.38
C GLU A 29 -2.69 -12.02 7.63
N SER A 30 -2.57 -10.94 8.41
CA SER A 30 -2.22 -9.63 7.89
C SER A 30 -0.78 -9.64 7.35
N ILE A 31 -0.54 -8.92 6.26
CA ILE A 31 0.81 -8.76 5.70
C ILE A 31 1.58 -7.73 6.53
N PRO A 32 2.89 -7.94 6.77
CA PRO A 32 3.73 -6.91 7.37
C PRO A 32 3.79 -5.67 6.48
N VAL A 33 3.43 -4.53 7.06
CA VAL A 33 3.41 -3.23 6.39
C VAL A 33 4.24 -2.24 7.20
N ARG A 34 4.98 -1.39 6.49
CA ARG A 34 5.65 -0.22 7.06
C ARG A 34 5.00 1.04 6.52
N GLU A 35 4.60 1.93 7.42
CA GLU A 35 4.08 3.25 7.05
C GLU A 35 5.22 4.18 6.62
N LEU A 36 4.99 4.93 5.55
CA LEU A 36 5.97 5.87 4.99
C LEU A 36 5.51 7.34 5.11
N GLY A 37 4.34 7.60 5.71
CA GLY A 37 3.70 8.92 5.69
C GLY A 37 2.92 9.18 4.39
N ASP A 38 2.13 10.26 4.36
CA ASP A 38 1.30 10.68 3.21
C ASP A 38 0.37 9.60 2.64
N ASN A 39 -0.16 8.76 3.53
CA ASN A 39 -0.96 7.58 3.16
C ASN A 39 -0.22 6.61 2.22
N ARG A 40 1.11 6.54 2.34
CA ARG A 40 1.97 5.61 1.61
C ARG A 40 2.47 4.50 2.53
N PHE A 41 2.61 3.31 1.94
CA PHE A 41 2.97 2.10 2.66
C PHE A 41 3.96 1.28 1.87
N LEU A 42 4.95 0.71 2.54
CA LEU A 42 5.84 -0.29 1.98
C LEU A 42 5.37 -1.69 2.39
N ILE A 43 5.14 -2.54 1.40
CA ILE A 43 4.70 -3.92 1.58
C ILE A 43 5.80 -4.88 1.11
N THR A 44 6.14 -5.81 2.00
CA THR A 44 7.00 -6.96 1.69
C THR A 44 6.14 -8.21 1.54
N PHE A 45 6.31 -8.90 0.42
CA PHE A 45 5.56 -10.12 0.12
C PHE A 45 6.49 -11.32 0.30
N ASP A 46 5.99 -12.36 0.96
CA ASP A 46 6.67 -13.65 1.09
C ASP A 46 6.60 -14.52 -0.19
N SER A 47 5.74 -14.16 -1.14
CA SER A 47 5.51 -14.95 -2.36
C SER A 47 5.32 -14.07 -3.59
N GLU A 48 6.02 -14.40 -4.68
CA GLU A 48 5.84 -13.76 -5.99
C GLU A 48 4.41 -13.93 -6.51
N LYS A 49 3.77 -15.08 -6.26
CA LYS A 49 2.40 -15.35 -6.68
C LYS A 49 1.43 -14.35 -6.08
N LEU A 50 1.61 -14.04 -4.80
CA LEU A 50 0.81 -13.05 -4.10
C LEU A 50 1.13 -11.63 -4.59
N TRP A 51 2.41 -11.30 -4.76
CA TRP A 51 2.82 -10.01 -5.30
C TRP A 51 2.18 -9.75 -6.68
N LYS A 52 2.22 -10.73 -7.60
CA LYS A 52 1.54 -10.67 -8.90
C LYS A 52 0.03 -10.50 -8.74
N LYS A 53 -0.60 -11.22 -7.81
CA LYS A 53 -2.04 -11.09 -7.53
C LYS A 53 -2.41 -9.69 -7.06
N VAL A 54 -1.63 -9.10 -6.16
CA VAL A 54 -1.90 -7.75 -5.63
C VAL A 54 -1.69 -6.69 -6.71
N LEU A 55 -0.62 -6.77 -7.49
CA LEU A 55 -0.35 -5.78 -8.54
C LEU A 55 -1.32 -5.88 -9.71
N ASN A 56 -1.68 -7.09 -10.15
CA ASN A 56 -2.54 -7.28 -11.32
C ASN A 56 -4.04 -7.27 -10.98
N GLY A 57 -4.40 -7.42 -9.70
CA GLY A 57 -5.80 -7.47 -9.24
C GLY A 57 -6.38 -6.12 -8.80
N GLY A 58 -5.57 -5.05 -8.79
CA GLY A 58 -6.01 -3.71 -8.40
C GLY A 58 -6.77 -2.97 -9.51
N PRO A 59 -7.36 -1.79 -9.19
CA PRO A 59 -7.26 -1.06 -7.93
C PRO A 59 -8.07 -1.72 -6.80
N TRP A 60 -7.45 -1.83 -5.62
CA TRP A 60 -8.12 -2.33 -4.43
C TRP A 60 -8.90 -1.20 -3.76
N LYS A 61 -9.84 -1.55 -2.88
CA LYS A 61 -10.68 -0.57 -2.20
C LYS A 61 -10.71 -0.80 -0.71
N HIS A 62 -10.72 0.29 0.05
CA HIS A 62 -11.03 0.31 1.47
C HIS A 62 -12.06 1.42 1.72
N LYS A 63 -13.19 1.09 2.35
CA LYS A 63 -14.28 2.06 2.64
C LYS A 63 -14.72 2.92 1.43
N LYS A 64 -14.69 2.35 0.22
CA LYS A 64 -15.00 2.97 -1.09
C LYS A 64 -13.87 3.78 -1.73
N ASP A 65 -12.82 4.10 -0.99
CA ASP A 65 -11.63 4.79 -1.48
C ASP A 65 -10.60 3.81 -2.06
N ALA A 66 -9.76 4.29 -2.97
CA ALA A 66 -8.85 3.45 -3.73
C ALA A 66 -7.50 3.25 -3.03
N VAL A 67 -7.01 2.01 -3.01
CA VAL A 67 -5.65 1.64 -2.63
C VAL A 67 -4.93 1.14 -3.89
N ILE A 68 -3.93 1.89 -4.34
CA ILE A 68 -3.16 1.56 -5.54
C ILE A 68 -1.80 1.02 -5.13
N PHE A 69 -1.37 -0.08 -5.75
CA PHE A 69 -0.08 -0.73 -5.51
C PHE A 69 0.80 -0.60 -6.75
N ALA A 70 2.06 -0.25 -6.54
CA ALA A 70 3.07 -0.17 -7.58
C ALA A 70 4.28 -1.06 -7.22
N PRO A 71 4.90 -1.73 -8.21
CA PRO A 71 6.12 -2.49 -7.98
C PRO A 71 7.22 -1.57 -7.41
N TYR A 72 7.99 -2.10 -6.46
CA TYR A 72 9.09 -1.37 -5.83
C TYR A 72 10.31 -2.27 -5.67
N ASP A 73 11.40 -1.86 -6.31
CA ASP A 73 12.67 -2.60 -6.36
C ASP A 73 13.66 -2.18 -5.28
N GLY A 74 13.30 -1.27 -4.37
CA GLY A 74 14.17 -0.84 -3.26
C GLY A 74 15.21 0.23 -3.62
N VAL A 75 15.39 0.53 -4.91
CA VAL A 75 16.41 1.46 -5.42
C VAL A 75 15.86 2.86 -5.68
N GLN A 76 14.57 2.97 -6.02
CA GLN A 76 13.93 4.28 -6.17
C GLN A 76 13.78 4.93 -4.80
N ARG A 77 14.41 6.08 -4.60
CA ARG A 77 14.24 6.86 -3.38
C ARG A 77 12.74 7.16 -3.24
N LEU A 78 12.12 6.65 -2.17
CA LEU A 78 10.81 7.05 -1.69
C LEU A 78 10.92 8.51 -1.21
N SER A 79 11.11 9.44 -2.15
CA SER A 79 11.31 10.84 -1.82
C SER A 79 10.00 11.34 -1.23
N GLU A 80 10.03 11.52 0.08
CA GLU A 80 9.29 12.57 0.76
C GLU A 80 9.75 13.89 0.13
N LYS A 81 9.03 14.34 -0.89
CA LYS A 81 9.10 15.75 -1.24
C LYS A 81 8.22 16.47 -0.24
N HIS A 82 8.84 16.90 0.87
CA HIS A 82 8.42 18.15 1.49
C HIS A 82 8.59 19.21 0.41
N ASP A 83 7.48 19.60 -0.23
CA ASP A 83 7.45 20.72 -1.17
C ASP A 83 7.55 21.99 -0.34
N ASP A 84 8.77 22.25 0.13
CA ASP A 84 9.19 23.50 0.75
C ASP A 84 9.98 24.25 -0.33
N THR A 85 9.25 24.86 -1.26
CA THR A 85 9.80 25.93 -2.10
C THR A 85 8.75 27.02 -2.26
N ALA A 86 8.80 27.96 -1.31
CA ALA A 86 8.26 29.30 -1.48
C ALA A 86 8.93 29.99 -2.66
N TRP A 87 8.11 30.52 -3.59
CA TRP A 87 8.35 31.74 -4.36
C TRP A 87 7.01 32.38 -4.69
#